data_AF-A0A519FFC0-F1
#
_entry.id   AF-A0A519FFC0-F1
#
_cell.length_a   1.000
_cell.length_b   1.000
_cell.length_c   1.000
_cell.angle_alpha   90.00
_cell.angle_beta   90.00
_cell.angle_gamma   90.00
#
_symmetry.space_group_name_H-M   'P 1'
#
loop_
_entity.id
_entity.type
_entity.pdbx_description
1 polymer ?
#
loop_
_entity_poly.entity_id
_entity_poly.type
_entity_poly.pdbx_seq_one_letter_code
_entity_poly.pdbx_strand_id
1 'polypeptide(L)'
;MAAGAALAQSPSPTDITHLPEIQVRGPRDAAIGSADSASEGAAERESFQTRPKLRPGDIVEAVPGVVATQHSGDGKANQYFLRGFNLDHGTDFAVTVDGMPVNMPTHGHGQGYADLNFLIP
;
A
#
# COMPACT_ATOMS: atom_id res chain seq x y z
N MET A 1 49.73 57.53 -2.94
CA MET A 1 49.19 56.16 -2.90
C MET A 1 47.78 56.23 -2.35
N ALA A 2 46.77 56.21 -3.21
CA ALA A 2 45.36 56.24 -2.81
C ALA A 2 44.80 54.82 -2.88
N ALA A 3 44.45 54.25 -1.73
CA ALA A 3 43.79 52.95 -1.63
C ALA A 3 42.29 53.13 -1.94
N GLY A 4 41.84 52.57 -3.07
CA GLY A 4 40.43 52.50 -3.40
C GLY A 4 39.76 51.41 -2.56
N ALA A 5 38.77 51.79 -1.75
CA ALA A 5 37.92 50.85 -1.03
C ALA A 5 36.99 50.15 -2.04
N ALA A 6 37.22 48.86 -2.29
CA ALA A 6 36.27 48.02 -3.00
C ALA A 6 35.12 47.68 -2.04
N LEU A 7 33.95 48.28 -2.26
CA LEU A 7 32.73 47.90 -1.55
C LEU A 7 32.26 46.55 -2.11
N ALA A 8 32.26 45.52 -1.27
CA ALA A 8 31.62 44.25 -1.58
C ALA A 8 30.11 44.49 -1.71
N GLN A 9 29.57 44.24 -2.90
CA GLN A 9 28.11 44.16 -3.08
C GLN A 9 27.61 42.86 -2.46
N SER A 10 26.93 43.00 -1.33
CA SER A 10 26.10 41.92 -0.79
C SER A 10 25.00 41.59 -1.80
N PRO A 11 24.73 40.31 -2.10
CA PRO A 11 23.62 39.94 -2.99
C PRO A 11 22.31 40.44 -2.39
N SER A 12 21.49 41.14 -3.18
CA SER A 12 20.20 41.62 -2.73
C SER A 12 19.25 40.44 -2.50
N PRO A 13 18.49 40.41 -1.40
CA PRO A 13 17.46 39.40 -1.16
C PRO A 13 16.22 39.76 -1.99
N THR A 14 16.31 39.63 -3.30
CA THR A 14 15.20 39.98 -4.19
C THR A 14 15.33 39.13 -5.45
N ASP A 15 14.79 37.92 -5.37
CA ASP A 15 14.12 37.21 -6.49
C ASP A 15 13.85 35.76 -6.09
N ILE A 16 12.97 35.56 -5.11
CA ILE A 16 12.22 34.30 -5.00
C ILE A 16 10.74 34.64 -5.17
N THR A 17 10.39 35.29 -6.29
CA THR A 17 9.01 35.58 -6.67
C THR A 17 8.34 34.40 -7.38
N HIS A 18 9.10 33.38 -7.79
CA HIS A 18 8.57 32.18 -8.40
C HIS A 18 9.41 30.95 -8.04
N LEU A 19 8.78 29.96 -7.41
CA LEU A 19 9.41 28.65 -7.22
C LEU A 19 9.45 27.90 -8.56
N PRO A 20 10.46 27.06 -8.80
CA PRO A 20 10.48 26.18 -9.95
C PRO A 20 9.29 25.20 -9.90
N GLU A 21 8.79 24.83 -11.07
CA GLU A 21 7.74 23.82 -11.19
C GLU A 21 8.25 22.49 -10.63
N ILE A 22 7.48 21.90 -9.70
CA ILE A 22 7.73 20.56 -9.17
C ILE A 22 6.65 19.64 -9.71
N GLN A 23 7.04 18.67 -10.54
CA GLN A 23 6.16 17.57 -10.90
C GLN A 23 6.06 16.59 -9.72
N VAL A 24 4.93 16.62 -9.03
CA VAL A 24 4.58 15.61 -8.03
C VAL A 24 3.92 14.45 -8.77
N ARG A 25 4.58 13.29 -8.75
CA ARG A 25 4.00 12.04 -9.23
C ARG A 25 3.52 11.26 -8.01
N GLY A 26 2.20 11.11 -7.87
CA GLY A 26 1.61 10.20 -6.89
C GLY A 26 1.72 8.75 -7.36
N PRO A 27 1.36 7.78 -6.49
CA PRO A 27 1.04 6.43 -6.95
C PRO A 27 0.08 6.56 -8.12
N ARG A 28 0.29 5.82 -9.21
CA ARG A 28 -0.80 5.74 -10.18
C ARG A 28 -1.83 4.89 -9.45
N ASP A 29 -2.89 5.51 -8.96
CA ASP A 29 -4.08 4.75 -8.64
C ASP A 29 -4.47 4.11 -9.97
N ALA A 30 -4.09 2.85 -10.14
CA ALA A 30 -4.20 2.14 -11.41
C ALA A 30 -5.66 1.99 -11.87
N ALA A 31 -6.61 2.49 -11.06
CA ALA A 31 -8.02 2.47 -11.31
C ALA A 31 -8.68 3.87 -11.42
N ILE A 32 -7.98 5.01 -11.22
CA ILE A 32 -8.63 6.32 -11.42
C ILE A 32 -9.00 6.49 -12.91
N GLY A 33 -10.30 6.59 -13.18
CA GLY A 33 -10.87 6.72 -14.51
C GLY A 33 -11.23 5.38 -15.20
N SER A 34 -10.92 4.24 -14.57
CA SER A 34 -11.29 2.90 -15.06
C SER A 34 -11.99 2.01 -14.03
N ALA A 35 -11.98 2.38 -12.74
CA ALA A 35 -12.74 1.70 -11.70
C ALA A 35 -14.24 1.91 -11.87
N ASP A 36 -15.01 0.86 -11.60
CA ASP A 36 -16.47 0.90 -11.56
C ASP A 36 -16.99 1.43 -10.21
N SER A 37 -16.14 1.46 -9.17
CA SER A 37 -16.51 1.87 -7.81
C SER A 37 -15.42 2.68 -7.11
N ALA A 38 -15.82 3.61 -6.23
CA ALA A 38 -14.89 4.34 -5.35
C ALA A 38 -14.16 3.45 -4.33
N SER A 39 -14.58 2.20 -4.18
CA SER A 39 -13.95 1.19 -3.31
C SER A 39 -13.08 0.19 -4.07
N GLU A 40 -12.93 0.37 -5.37
CA GLU A 40 -12.08 -0.45 -6.22
C GLU A 40 -10.72 0.21 -6.40
N GLY A 41 -9.66 -0.60 -6.45
CA GLY A 41 -8.31 -0.11 -6.66
C GLY A 41 -7.31 -1.24 -6.78
N ALA A 42 -6.05 -0.86 -6.99
CA ALA A 42 -4.92 -1.79 -7.03
C ALA A 42 -3.69 -1.13 -6.40
N ALA A 43 -2.87 -1.95 -5.74
CA ALA A 43 -1.60 -1.52 -5.19
C ALA A 43 -0.46 -1.81 -6.20
N GLU A 44 0.31 -0.79 -6.55
CA GLU A 44 1.44 -0.92 -7.47
C GLU A 44 2.62 -1.68 -6.83
N ARG A 45 3.42 -2.35 -7.67
CA ARG A 45 4.61 -3.08 -7.24
C ARG A 45 5.56 -2.22 -6.41
N GLU A 46 5.77 -0.98 -6.83
CA GLU A 46 6.63 -0.01 -6.19
C GLU A 46 6.17 0.29 -4.76
N SER A 47 4.86 0.33 -4.51
CA SER A 47 4.29 0.51 -3.17
C SER A 47 4.74 -0.60 -2.22
N PHE A 48 4.68 -1.85 -2.68
CA PHE A 48 5.18 -3.01 -1.93
C PHE A 48 6.71 -3.00 -1.75
N GLN A 49 7.47 -2.43 -2.67
CA GLN A 49 8.93 -2.36 -2.57
C GLN A 49 9.42 -1.27 -1.62
N THR A 50 8.61 -0.24 -1.36
CA THR A 50 9.01 0.89 -0.50
C THR A 50 9.01 0.56 0.99
N ARG A 51 8.44 -0.58 1.40
CA ARG A 51 8.35 -1.02 2.79
C ARG A 51 8.75 -2.50 2.92
N PRO A 52 9.40 -2.90 4.01
CA PRO A 52 9.55 -4.32 4.32
C PRO A 52 8.19 -4.99 4.50
N LYS A 53 8.05 -6.22 3.99
CA LYS A 53 6.91 -7.11 4.26
C LYS A 53 7.47 -8.29 5.02
N LEU A 54 7.04 -8.46 6.27
CA LEU A 54 7.56 -9.47 7.18
C LEU A 54 6.66 -10.70 7.23
N ARG A 55 5.41 -10.55 6.81
CA ARG A 55 4.40 -11.61 6.80
C ARG A 55 3.51 -11.50 5.56
N PRO A 56 2.93 -12.62 5.08
CA PRO A 56 1.96 -12.60 3.98
C PRO A 56 0.77 -11.67 4.21
N GLY A 57 0.34 -11.50 5.47
CA GLY A 57 -0.71 -10.56 5.86
C GLY A 57 -0.44 -9.11 5.42
N ASP A 58 0.83 -8.69 5.35
CA ASP A 58 1.19 -7.33 4.92
C ASP A 58 0.83 -7.07 3.46
N ILE A 59 0.68 -8.12 2.65
CA ILE A 59 0.27 -8.01 1.24
C ILE A 59 -1.20 -7.59 1.14
N VAL A 60 -2.10 -8.21 1.91
CA VAL A 60 -3.53 -7.87 1.88
C VAL A 60 -3.85 -6.58 2.63
N GLU A 61 -3.01 -6.19 3.59
CA GLU A 61 -3.11 -4.90 4.28
C GLU A 61 -2.80 -3.69 3.37
N ALA A 62 -2.35 -3.92 2.13
CA ALA A 62 -2.31 -2.88 1.10
C ALA A 62 -3.71 -2.45 0.62
N VAL A 63 -4.74 -3.27 0.84
CA VAL A 63 -6.13 -2.92 0.53
C VAL A 63 -6.66 -1.98 1.63
N PRO A 64 -7.12 -0.76 1.31
CA PRO A 64 -7.60 0.18 2.31
C PRO A 64 -8.75 -0.37 3.16
N GLY A 65 -8.55 -0.35 4.48
CA GLY A 65 -9.52 -0.85 5.46
C GLY A 65 -9.45 -2.36 5.71
N VAL A 66 -8.50 -3.08 5.11
CA VAL A 66 -8.17 -4.47 5.48
C VAL A 66 -7.19 -4.48 6.64
N VAL A 67 -7.41 -5.39 7.59
CA VAL A 67 -6.45 -5.72 8.66
C VAL A 67 -6.29 -7.24 8.71
N ALA A 68 -5.05 -7.71 8.75
CA ALA A 68 -4.70 -9.12 8.87
C ALA A 68 -4.00 -9.36 10.22
N THR A 69 -4.72 -9.92 11.18
CA THR A 69 -4.16 -10.24 12.50
C THR A 69 -3.73 -11.69 12.57
N GLN A 70 -2.81 -11.97 13.49
CA GLN A 70 -2.36 -13.31 13.79
C GLN A 70 -2.88 -13.67 15.18
N HIS A 71 -3.68 -14.74 15.27
CA HIS A 71 -4.03 -15.35 16.53
C HIS A 71 -3.81 -16.86 16.40
N SER A 72 -2.92 -17.40 17.23
CA SER A 72 -2.50 -18.81 17.26
C SER A 72 -1.32 -19.23 16.36
N GLY A 73 -0.54 -18.29 15.83
CA GLY A 73 0.71 -18.55 15.10
C GLY A 73 0.50 -18.94 13.64
N ASP A 74 1.58 -19.13 12.89
CA ASP A 74 1.54 -19.20 11.41
C ASP A 74 1.04 -20.55 10.84
N GLY A 75 0.53 -21.45 11.69
CA GLY A 75 -0.09 -22.71 11.27
C GLY A 75 -1.53 -22.57 10.79
N LYS A 76 -2.07 -21.34 10.78
CA LYS A 76 -3.43 -21.00 10.36
C LYS A 76 -3.40 -19.73 9.51
N ALA A 77 -4.42 -19.58 8.68
CA ALA A 77 -4.71 -18.33 7.99
C ALA A 77 -4.81 -17.19 9.00
N ASN A 78 -4.49 -15.98 8.54
CA ASN A 78 -4.73 -14.79 9.33
C ASN A 78 -6.23 -14.64 9.62
N GLN A 79 -6.54 -13.89 10.68
CA GLN A 79 -7.88 -13.36 10.85
C GLN A 79 -7.98 -12.08 10.05
N TYR A 80 -8.96 -12.02 9.15
CA TYR A 80 -9.17 -10.85 8.30
C TYR A 80 -10.29 -9.98 8.83
N PHE A 81 -10.08 -8.68 8.73
CA PHE A 81 -11.10 -7.68 8.96
C PHE A 81 -11.16 -6.75 7.76
N LEU A 82 -12.36 -6.33 7.34
CA LEU A 82 -12.56 -5.32 6.31
C LEU A 82 -13.52 -4.27 6.86
N ARG A 83 -13.06 -3.03 6.95
CA ARG A 83 -13.84 -1.88 7.43
C ARG A 83 -14.49 -2.12 8.80
N GLY A 84 -13.78 -2.84 9.67
CA GLY A 84 -14.21 -3.17 11.04
C GLY A 84 -15.10 -4.42 11.17
N PHE A 85 -15.50 -5.04 10.05
CA PHE A 85 -16.20 -6.32 10.08
C PHE A 85 -15.20 -7.48 10.15
N ASN A 86 -15.55 -8.51 10.89
CA ASN A 86 -14.78 -9.74 10.97
C ASN A 86 -15.14 -10.64 9.78
N LEU A 87 -14.15 -11.07 9.00
CA LEU A 87 -14.30 -11.92 7.81
C LEU A 87 -13.86 -13.36 8.10
N ASP A 88 -13.70 -13.69 9.38
CA ASP A 88 -13.06 -14.91 9.85
C ASP A 88 -11.70 -15.13 9.15
N HIS A 89 -11.34 -16.38 8.89
CA HIS A 89 -10.19 -16.76 8.10
C HIS A 89 -10.43 -16.60 6.58
N GLY A 90 -11.20 -15.59 6.18
CA GLY A 90 -11.43 -15.22 4.78
C GLY A 90 -12.75 -15.75 4.19
N THR A 91 -13.70 -16.15 5.03
CA THR A 91 -14.97 -16.75 4.60
C THR A 91 -15.86 -15.81 3.80
N ASP A 92 -15.67 -14.50 3.94
CA ASP A 92 -16.56 -13.47 3.42
C ASP A 92 -15.99 -12.68 2.24
N PHE A 93 -14.82 -13.05 1.72
CA PHE A 93 -14.23 -12.45 0.51
C PHE A 93 -13.60 -13.49 -0.41
N ALA A 94 -13.36 -13.11 -1.66
CA ALA A 94 -12.63 -13.95 -2.61
C ALA A 94 -11.19 -13.45 -2.74
N VAL A 95 -10.25 -14.39 -2.73
CA VAL A 95 -8.84 -14.17 -2.99
C VAL A 95 -8.40 -15.08 -4.11
N THR A 96 -7.74 -14.49 -5.11
CA THR A 96 -7.13 -15.22 -6.22
C THR A 96 -5.66 -14.88 -6.33
N VAL A 97 -4.86 -15.86 -6.73
CA VAL A 97 -3.44 -15.69 -7.07
C VAL A 97 -3.22 -16.27 -8.45
N ASP A 98 -2.71 -15.46 -9.38
CA ASP A 98 -2.55 -15.83 -10.80
C ASP A 98 -3.83 -16.42 -11.44
N GLY A 99 -4.98 -15.87 -11.07
CA GLY A 99 -6.29 -16.32 -11.54
C GLY A 99 -6.82 -17.60 -10.87
N MET A 100 -6.04 -18.24 -10.01
CA MET A 100 -6.45 -19.42 -9.24
C MET A 100 -7.08 -19.00 -7.91
N PRO A 101 -8.26 -19.54 -7.53
CA PRO A 101 -8.87 -19.25 -6.25
C PRO A 101 -8.06 -19.85 -5.10
N VAL A 102 -7.85 -19.05 -4.05
CA VAL A 102 -7.21 -19.50 -2.80
C VAL A 102 -8.25 -20.03 -1.81
N ASN A 103 -9.44 -19.43 -1.78
CA ASN A 103 -10.50 -19.84 -0.85
C ASN A 103 -10.88 -21.32 -1.05
N MET A 104 -10.88 -22.07 0.04
CA MET A 104 -11.29 -23.47 0.04
C MET A 104 -12.83 -23.58 0.11
N PRO A 105 -13.49 -24.29 -0.83
CA PRO A 105 -14.94 -24.50 -0.78
C PRO A 105 -15.38 -25.23 0.48
N THR A 106 -14.52 -26.11 1.00
CA THR A 106 -14.72 -26.77 2.28
C THR A 106 -13.47 -26.76 3.15
N HIS A 107 -13.63 -26.36 4.42
CA HIS A 107 -12.56 -26.42 5.41
C HIS A 107 -13.11 -26.59 6.84
N GLY A 108 -12.31 -27.16 7.74
CA GLY A 108 -12.68 -27.38 9.15
C GLY A 108 -12.82 -26.11 9.99
N HIS A 109 -12.61 -24.92 9.40
CA HIS A 109 -12.85 -23.63 10.05
C HIS A 109 -14.07 -22.91 9.49
N GLY A 110 -14.25 -22.95 8.17
CA GLY A 110 -15.41 -22.36 7.51
C GLY A 110 -15.32 -22.54 6.01
N GLN A 111 -16.47 -22.41 5.34
CA GLN A 111 -16.52 -22.42 3.87
C GLN A 111 -15.97 -21.08 3.37
N GLY A 112 -15.00 -21.13 2.47
CA GLY A 112 -14.30 -19.93 2.00
C GLY A 112 -13.01 -19.62 2.75
N TYR A 113 -12.54 -20.49 3.66
CA TYR A 113 -11.24 -20.30 4.33
C TYR A 113 -10.11 -20.03 3.33
N ALA A 114 -9.34 -18.97 3.53
CA ALA A 114 -8.26 -18.52 2.65
C ALA A 114 -6.95 -18.36 3.42
N ASP A 115 -5.96 -19.19 3.10
CA ASP A 115 -4.64 -19.15 3.70
C ASP A 115 -3.61 -18.62 2.69
N LEU A 116 -2.93 -17.53 3.06
CA LEU A 116 -1.92 -16.88 2.23
C LEU A 116 -0.49 -17.20 2.67
N ASN A 117 -0.30 -18.12 3.63
CA ASN A 117 1.03 -18.49 4.13
C ASN A 117 1.93 -19.17 3.08
N PHE A 118 1.41 -19.51 1.91
CA PHE A 118 2.21 -19.98 0.77
C PHE A 118 2.91 -18.83 0.00
N LEU A 119 2.49 -17.57 0.20
CA LEU A 119 3.13 -16.41 -0.44
C LEU A 119 4.47 -16.11 0.24
N ILE A 120 5.47 -15.76 -0.59
CA ILE A 120 6.80 -15.36 -0.12
C ILE A 120 6.96 -13.86 -0.41
N PRO A 121 6.89 -13.00 0.63
CA PRO A 121 6.90 -11.54 0.48
C PRO A 121 8.30 -10.93 0.25
#